data_AF-A0A7C1RE33-F1
#
_entry.id   AF-A0A7C1RE33-F1
#
_cell.length_a   1.000
_cell.length_b   1.000
_cell.length_c   1.000
_cell.angle_alpha   90.00
_cell.angle_beta   90.00
_cell.angle_gamma   90.00
#
_symmetry.space_group_name_H-M   'P 1'
#
loop_
_entity.id
_entity.type
_entity.pdbx_description
1 polymer ?
#
loop_
_entity_poly.entity_id
_entity_poly.type
_entity_poly.pdbx_seq_one_letter_code
_entity_poly.pdbx_strand_id
1 'polypeptide(L)' 'MEKKNIEDTEEFFKNSKTYNKVLEHRMNCDKWGKDFCLDCFGMGLTKFSRDLEKEFDAYLDKLNSQTK' A
#
# COMPACT_ATOMS: atom_id res chain seq x y z
N MET A 1 -22.30 6.88 -4.91
CA MET A 1 -21.19 7.41 -4.09
C MET A 1 -20.16 6.34 -3.76
N GLU A 2 -20.53 5.07 -3.58
CA GLU A 2 -19.56 4.00 -3.26
C GLU A 2 -18.57 3.65 -4.39
N LYS A 3 -19.00 3.67 -5.66
CA LYS A 3 -18.11 3.33 -6.80
C LYS A 3 -16.88 4.25 -6.92
N LYS A 4 -17.06 5.56 -6.69
CA LYS A 4 -15.98 6.55 -6.80
C LYS A 4 -14.87 6.27 -5.78
N ASN A 5 -15.26 5.91 -4.55
CA ASN A 5 -14.31 5.59 -3.48
C ASN A 5 -13.52 4.29 -3.76
N ILE A 6 -14.10 3.32 -4.46
CA ILE A 6 -13.41 2.07 -4.84
C ILE A 6 -12.40 2.34 -5.96
N GLU A 7 -12.78 3.09 -6.99
CA GLU A 7 -11.91 3.46 -8.11
C GLU A 7 -10.69 4.30 -7.65
N ASP A 8 -10.91 5.29 -6.76
CA ASP A 8 -9.84 6.11 -6.18
C ASP A 8 -8.89 5.25 -5.32
N THR A 9 -9.42 4.22 -4.64
CA THR A 9 -8.61 3.30 -3.83
C THR A 9 -7.77 2.37 -4.72
N GLU A 10 -8.35 1.82 -5.79
CA GLU A 10 -7.62 0.99 -6.76
C GLU A 10 -6.51 1.76 -7.47
N GLU A 11 -6.78 3.02 -7.84
CA GLU A 11 -5.79 3.89 -8.46
C GLU A 11 -4.64 4.24 -7.50
N PHE A 12 -4.95 4.48 -6.23
CA PHE A 12 -3.92 4.65 -5.20
C PHE A 12 -3.00 3.44 -5.12
N PHE A 13 -3.54 2.23 -4.96
CA PHE A 13 -2.73 1.02 -4.81
C PHE A 13 -1.88 0.72 -6.04
N LYS A 14 -2.42 0.95 -7.25
CA LYS A 14 -1.67 0.78 -8.50
C LYS A 14 -0.44 1.69 -8.57
N ASN A 15 -0.54 2.90 -8.04
CA ASN A 15 0.52 3.90 -8.07
C ASN A 15 1.38 3.94 -6.81
N SER A 16 0.97 3.25 -5.73
CA SER A 16 1.69 3.28 -4.46
C SER A 16 3.05 2.59 -4.58
N LYS A 17 4.11 3.34 -4.33
CA LYS A 17 5.48 2.81 -4.32
C LYS A 17 5.67 1.86 -3.14
N THR A 18 5.03 2.16 -2.02
CA THR A 18 5.11 1.38 -0.79
C THR A 18 4.45 0.02 -0.96
N TYR A 19 3.24 0.00 -1.54
CA TYR A 19 2.52 -1.23 -1.87
C TYR A 19 3.30 -2.11 -2.84
N ASN A 20 3.79 -1.54 -3.93
CA ASN A 20 4.54 -2.28 -4.95
C ASN A 20 5.83 -2.93 -4.38
N LYS A 21 6.57 -2.24 -3.51
CA LYS A 21 7.75 -2.83 -2.85
C LYS A 21 7.43 -4.04 -1.99
N VAL A 22 6.29 -4.02 -1.29
CA VAL A 22 5.87 -5.17 -0.48
C VAL A 22 5.44 -6.33 -1.36
N LEU A 23 4.75 -6.07 -2.47
CA LEU A 23 4.45 -7.10 -3.46
C LEU A 23 5.74 -7.72 -4.02
N GLU A 24 6.71 -6.90 -4.44
CA GLU A 24 8.00 -7.37 -4.93
C GLU A 24 8.73 -8.24 -3.91
N HIS A 25 8.77 -7.82 -2.63
CA HIS A 25 9.38 -8.63 -1.58
C HIS A 25 8.66 -9.97 -1.40
N ARG A 26 7.33 -9.98 -1.33
CA ARG A 26 6.53 -11.20 -1.19
C ARG A 26 6.73 -12.16 -2.36
N MET A 27 6.78 -11.64 -3.58
CA MET A 27 7.00 -12.45 -4.79
C MET A 27 8.39 -13.11 -4.82
N ASN A 28 9.39 -12.49 -4.21
CA ASN A 28 10.76 -12.97 -4.19
C ASN A 28 11.15 -13.68 -2.87
N CYS A 29 10.28 -13.68 -1.86
CA CYS A 29 10.56 -14.30 -0.58
C CYS A 29 10.35 -15.81 -0.68
N ASP A 30 11.43 -16.57 -0.52
CA ASP A 30 11.46 -18.03 -0.47
C ASP A 30 10.57 -18.63 0.63
N LYS A 31 10.37 -17.88 1.72
CA LYS A 31 9.50 -18.23 2.84
C LYS A 31 8.03 -17.84 2.63
N TRP A 32 7.70 -17.00 1.65
CA TRP A 32 6.33 -16.55 1.45
C TRP A 32 5.36 -17.72 1.20
N GLY A 33 4.30 -17.79 2.01
CA GLY A 33 3.31 -18.88 1.94
C GLY A 33 3.82 -20.25 2.40
N LYS A 34 5.07 -20.36 2.87
CA LYS A 34 5.69 -21.62 3.30
C LYS A 34 6.19 -21.58 4.74
N ASP A 35 6.70 -20.43 5.19
CA ASP A 35 7.29 -20.24 6.52
C ASP A 35 7.16 -18.78 6.98
N PHE A 36 7.50 -18.51 8.24
CA PHE A 36 7.42 -17.17 8.82
C PHE A 36 8.59 -16.28 8.38
N CYS A 37 8.27 -15.06 7.94
CA CYS A 37 9.23 -14.03 7.56
C CYS A 37 8.84 -12.69 8.19
N LEU A 38 9.72 -12.08 8.99
CA LEU A 38 9.48 -10.81 9.71
C LEU A 38 9.39 -9.58 8.79
N ASP A 39 9.84 -9.70 7.55
CA ASP A 39 9.69 -8.64 6.55
C ASP A 39 8.35 -8.78 5.80
N CYS A 40 7.89 -10.02 5.61
CA CYS A 40 6.56 -10.30 5.09
C CYS A 40 5.45 -10.12 6.14
N PHE A 41 5.77 -10.27 7.43
CA PHE A 41 4.84 -10.28 8.58
C PHE A 41 5.38 -9.52 9.79
N GLY A 42 4.54 -9.03 10.70
CA GLY A 42 5.04 -8.40 11.94
C GLY A 42 5.66 -7.01 11.71
N MET A 43 6.93 -6.78 12.08
CA MET A 43 7.54 -5.44 12.00
C MET A 43 7.63 -4.89 10.57
N GLY A 44 7.88 -5.76 9.57
CA GLY A 44 7.82 -5.38 8.16
C GLY A 44 6.42 -4.88 7.75
N LEU A 45 5.37 -5.58 8.20
CA LEU A 45 3.97 -5.15 8.02
C LEU A 45 3.66 -3.85 8.77
N THR A 46 4.10 -3.70 10.02
CA THR A 46 3.84 -2.49 10.81
C THR A 46 4.49 -1.26 10.19
N LYS A 47 5.72 -1.40 9.69
CA LYS A 47 6.41 -0.33 8.97
C LYS A 47 5.70 -0.03 7.65
N PHE A 48 5.36 -1.08 6.90
CA PHE A 48 4.59 -0.97 5.67
C PHE A 48 3.28 -0.21 5.86
N SER A 49 2.47 -0.57 6.86
CA SER A 49 1.19 0.09 7.13
C SER A 49 1.36 1.58 7.38
N ARG A 50 2.36 1.99 8.18
CA ARG A 50 2.62 3.41 8.44
C ARG A 50 3.09 4.17 7.20
N ASP A 51 3.94 3.56 6.38
CA ASP A 51 4.43 4.19 5.16
C ASP A 51 3.30 4.31 4.12
N LEU A 52 2.41 3.32 4.06
CA LEU A 52 1.24 3.30 3.19
C LEU A 52 0.19 4.33 3.62
N GLU A 53 -0.08 4.45 4.93
CA GLU A 53 -0.97 5.48 5.50
C GLU A 53 -0.52 6.89 5.09
N LYS A 54 0.77 7.21 5.24
CA LYS A 54 1.32 8.51 4.82
C LYS A 54 1.19 8.76 3.31
N GLU A 55 1.42 7.72 2.51
CA GLU A 55 1.28 7.82 1.05
C GLU A 55 -0.19 8.06 0.66
N PHE A 56 -1.12 7.43 1.38
CA PHE A 56 -2.56 7.58 1.17
C PHE A 56 -3.05 8.98 1.58
N ASP A 57 -2.62 9.48 2.74
CA ASP A 57 -2.93 10.85 3.18
C ASP A 57 -2.47 11.88 2.14
N ALA A 58 -1.25 11.74 1.63
CA ALA A 58 -0.72 12.61 0.59
C ALA A 58 -1.47 12.48 -0.76
N TYR A 59 -2.04 11.31 -1.05
CA TYR A 59 -2.89 11.10 -2.22
C TYR A 59 -4.25 11.81 -2.05
N LEU A 60 -4.88 11.68 -0.88
CA LEU A 60 -6.13 12.37 -0.56
C LEU A 60 -5.97 13.89 -0.59
N ASP A 61 -4.87 14.43 -0.08
CA ASP A 61 -4.57 15.87 -0.14
C ASP A 61 -4.49 16.39 -1.58
N LYS A 62 -3.93 15.58 -2.50
CA LYS A 62 -3.86 15.92 -3.93
C LYS A 62 -5.23 15.90 -4.59
N LEU A 63 -6.05 14.89 -4.33
CA LEU A 63 -7.42 14.83 -4.85
C LEU A 63 -8.25 16.03 -4.37
N ASN A 64 -8.15 16.38 -3.09
CA ASN A 64 -8.87 17.50 -2.50
C ASN A 64 -8.41 18.86 -3.04
N SER A 65 -7.13 19.02 -3.38
CA SER A 65 -6.60 20.25 -3.98
C SER A 65 -6.92 20.40 -5.48
N GLN A 66 -7.20 19.31 -6.19
CA GLN A 66 -7.65 19.33 -7.59
C GLN A 66 -9.15 19.60 -7.75
N THR A 67 -9.93 19.44 -6.67
CA THR A 67 -11.39 19.60 -6.66
C THR A 67 -11.83 21.03 -6.27
N LYS A 68 -10.87 21.95 -6.09
CA LYS A 68 -11.07 23.33 -5.65
C LYS A 68 -10.68 24.32 -6.74
#